data_AF-A0A2N0WJE1-F1
#
_entry.id   AF-A0A2N0WJE1-F1
#
_cell.length_a   1.000
_cell.length_b   1.000
_cell.length_c   1.000
_cell.angle_alpha   90.00
_cell.angle_beta   90.00
_cell.angle_gamma   90.00
#
_symmetry.space_group_name_H-M   'P 1'
#
loop_
_entity.id
_entity.type
_entity.pdbx_description
1 polymer ?
#
loop_
_entity_poly.entity_id
_entity_poly.type
_entity_poly.pdbx_seq_one_letter_code
_entity_poly.pdbx_strand_id
1 'polypeptide(L)'
;MGLYPEDIDCIWIAMDQNGALAAFVTAGVAPIPNLVLNSSLIKLENIEQILIEQFPVAGEANLKVDLPRPDDFIAISKRGFFVYDWDDNEQQYVLISTPTYLKNYADLAQSLKTYIQTLLLNSYDFSKSNKINVYKDLICTIAD
;
A
#
# COMPACT_ATOMS: atom_id res chain seq x y z
N MET A 1 9.00 1.42 -20.72
CA MET A 1 9.09 0.60 -19.50
C MET A 1 9.91 1.38 -18.51
N GLY A 2 9.34 1.73 -17.35
CA GLY A 2 10.14 2.25 -16.24
C GLY A 2 11.06 1.14 -15.73
N LEU A 3 12.29 1.47 -15.36
CA LEU A 3 13.18 0.53 -14.67
C LEU A 3 12.61 0.26 -13.28
N TYR A 4 12.82 -0.96 -12.79
CA TYR A 4 12.44 -1.33 -11.43
C TYR A 4 13.28 -0.52 -10.41
N PRO A 5 12.68 0.00 -9.32
CA PRO A 5 13.39 0.78 -8.31
C PRO A 5 14.14 -0.13 -7.33
N GLU A 6 15.23 -0.75 -7.79
CA GLU A 6 16.07 -1.62 -6.96
C GLU A 6 16.71 -0.84 -5.80
N ASP A 7 16.84 -1.48 -4.64
CA ASP A 7 17.42 -0.93 -3.40
C ASP A 7 16.73 0.34 -2.84
N ILE A 8 15.48 0.61 -3.24
CA ILE A 8 14.70 1.76 -2.77
C ILE A 8 13.38 1.28 -2.17
N ASP A 9 13.12 1.67 -0.92
CA ASP A 9 11.83 1.48 -0.28
C ASP A 9 10.78 2.35 -0.97
N CYS A 10 9.81 1.69 -1.58
CA CYS A 10 8.74 2.28 -2.37
C CYS A 10 7.41 1.99 -1.70
N ILE A 11 6.46 2.93 -1.85
CA ILE A 11 5.10 2.77 -1.34
C ILE A 11 4.13 2.78 -2.50
N TRP A 12 3.25 1.78 -2.56
CA TRP A 12 2.11 1.78 -3.47
C TRP A 12 0.83 1.44 -2.71
N ILE A 13 -0.33 1.72 -3.33
CA ILE A 13 -1.63 1.57 -2.68
C ILE A 13 -2.58 0.69 -3.47
N ALA A 14 -3.48 0.00 -2.76
CA ALA A 14 -4.51 -0.83 -3.35
C ALA A 14 -5.83 -0.70 -2.57
N MET A 15 -6.89 -1.26 -3.15
CA MET A 15 -8.20 -1.36 -2.51
C MET A 15 -8.65 -2.82 -2.46
N ASP A 16 -9.22 -3.24 -1.34
CA ASP A 16 -9.79 -4.59 -1.18
C ASP A 16 -11.24 -4.67 -1.70
N GLN A 17 -11.84 -5.86 -1.57
CA GLN A 17 -13.22 -6.12 -2.00
C GLN A 17 -14.28 -5.29 -1.25
N ASN A 18 -13.96 -4.77 -0.07
CA ASN A 18 -14.87 -3.99 0.77
C ASN A 18 -14.68 -2.47 0.59
N GLY A 19 -13.76 -2.06 -0.29
CA GLY A 19 -13.43 -0.66 -0.50
C GLY A 19 -12.46 -0.08 0.54
N ALA A 20 -11.85 -0.92 1.38
CA ALA A 20 -10.82 -0.49 2.31
C ALA A 20 -9.48 -0.31 1.57
N LEU A 21 -8.72 0.70 1.99
CA LEU A 21 -7.45 1.05 1.37
C LEU A 21 -6.27 0.48 2.15
N ALA A 22 -5.24 0.04 1.43
CA ALA A 22 -3.97 -0.36 2.01
C ALA A 22 -2.81 0.32 1.29
N ALA A 23 -1.73 0.57 2.05
CA ALA A 23 -0.41 0.90 1.55
C ALA A 23 0.51 -0.31 1.73
N PHE A 24 1.36 -0.52 0.73
CA PHE A 24 2.33 -1.60 0.64
C PHE A 24 3.71 -0.99 0.52
N VAL A 25 4.55 -1.25 1.51
CA VAL A 25 5.93 -0.77 1.60
C VAL A 25 6.86 -1.88 1.15
N THR A 26 7.77 -1.58 0.23
CA THR A 26 8.82 -2.51 -0.17
C THR A 26 10.00 -2.39 0.79
N ALA A 27 10.75 -3.47 0.97
CA ALA A 27 12.00 -3.51 1.73
C ALA A 27 13.18 -3.64 0.75
N GLY A 28 13.42 -2.59 -0.03
CA GLY A 28 14.37 -2.55 -1.15
C GLY A 28 13.84 -3.26 -2.40
N VAL A 29 13.51 -4.55 -2.32
CA VAL A 29 12.99 -5.35 -3.44
C VAL A 29 11.76 -6.14 -3.01
N ALA A 30 10.63 -5.89 -3.69
CA ALA A 30 9.39 -6.63 -3.53
C ALA A 30 8.54 -6.64 -4.83
N PRO A 31 7.55 -7.52 -4.95
CA PRO A 31 6.61 -7.51 -6.08
C PRO A 31 5.80 -6.21 -6.14
N ILE A 32 6.05 -5.38 -7.15
CA ILE A 32 5.27 -4.16 -7.41
C ILE A 32 4.37 -4.39 -8.63
N PRO A 33 3.07 -4.07 -8.58
CA PRO A 33 2.18 -4.21 -9.73
C PRO A 33 2.70 -3.46 -10.97
N ASN A 34 2.60 -4.07 -12.15
CA ASN A 34 3.05 -3.46 -13.41
C ASN A 34 2.34 -2.13 -13.69
N LEU A 35 1.09 -2.04 -13.26
CA LEU A 35 0.25 -0.85 -13.38
C LEU A 35 0.77 0.30 -12.52
N VAL A 36 1.37 0.01 -11.35
CA VAL A 36 2.05 1.01 -10.51
C VAL A 36 3.30 1.51 -11.22
N LEU A 37 4.18 0.61 -11.65
CA LEU A 37 5.46 0.94 -12.28
C LEU A 37 5.31 1.72 -13.60
N ASN A 38 4.26 1.42 -14.37
CA ASN A 38 4.03 2.02 -15.69
C ASN A 38 2.91 3.07 -15.69
N SER A 39 2.46 3.51 -14.51
CA SER A 39 1.37 4.48 -14.39
C SER A 39 1.72 5.82 -15.05
N SER A 40 0.77 6.34 -15.84
CA SER A 40 0.77 7.71 -16.34
C SER A 40 0.00 8.67 -15.44
N LEU A 41 -0.79 8.16 -14.49
CA LEU A 41 -1.64 8.95 -13.61
C LEU A 41 -0.88 9.48 -12.39
N ILE A 42 -0.15 8.58 -11.73
CA ILE A 42 0.60 8.84 -10.50
C ILE A 42 1.91 8.08 -10.60
N LYS A 43 3.01 8.79 -10.39
CA LYS A 43 4.35 8.20 -10.34
C LYS A 43 4.61 7.57 -8.98
N LEU A 44 5.30 6.44 -8.96
CA LEU A 44 5.57 5.66 -7.75
C LEU A 44 6.24 6.52 -6.67
N GLU A 45 7.24 7.30 -7.06
CA GLU A 45 7.98 8.21 -6.19
C GLU A 45 7.12 9.30 -5.52
N ASN A 46 5.93 9.58 -6.05
CA ASN A 46 5.04 10.61 -5.51
C ASN A 46 3.99 10.04 -4.55
N ILE A 47 3.82 8.72 -4.47
CA ILE A 47 2.71 8.11 -3.72
C ILE A 47 2.81 8.41 -2.22
N GLU A 48 4.00 8.28 -1.63
CA GLU A 48 4.22 8.61 -0.22
C GLU A 48 3.86 10.07 0.07
N GLN A 49 4.38 11.01 -0.72
CA GLN A 49 4.06 12.42 -0.56
C GLN A 49 2.55 12.69 -0.67
N ILE A 50 1.87 12.06 -1.65
CA ILE A 50 0.41 12.16 -1.80
C ILE A 50 -0.31 11.67 -0.54
N LEU A 51 0.11 10.53 0.02
CA LEU A 51 -0.46 10.01 1.26
C LEU A 51 -0.29 11.01 2.42
N ILE A 52 0.90 11.58 2.59
CA ILE A 52 1.18 12.47 3.72
C ILE A 52 0.47 13.82 3.59
N GLU A 53 0.45 14.40 2.39
CA GLU A 53 -0.02 15.76 2.15
C GLU A 53 -1.53 15.86 1.87
N GLN A 54 -2.10 14.88 1.15
CA GLN A 54 -3.50 14.96 0.72
C GLN A 54 -4.46 14.30 1.71
N PHE A 55 -3.95 13.43 2.59
CA PHE A 55 -4.78 12.74 3.58
C PHE A 55 -4.54 13.32 4.96
N PRO A 56 -5.56 13.97 5.56
CA PRO A 56 -5.46 14.40 6.94
C PRO A 56 -5.40 13.18 7.86
N VAL A 57 -4.72 13.33 9.00
CA VAL A 57 -4.83 12.40 10.11
C VAL A 57 -6.29 12.37 10.57
N ALA A 58 -6.89 11.17 10.57
CA ALA A 58 -8.31 10.96 10.84
C ALA A 58 -8.56 10.02 12.03
N GLY A 59 -7.51 9.36 12.54
CA GLY A 59 -7.61 8.48 13.69
C GLY A 59 -6.25 8.07 14.23
N GLU A 60 -6.25 6.98 15.00
CA GLU A 60 -5.07 6.36 15.56
C GLU A 60 -4.63 5.15 14.72
N ALA A 61 -3.43 4.65 15.01
CA ALA A 61 -2.87 3.45 14.42
C ALA A 61 -2.68 2.39 15.49
N ASN A 62 -2.94 1.13 15.15
CA ASN A 62 -2.58 -0.01 15.99
C ASN A 62 -1.46 -0.79 15.29
N LEU A 63 -0.26 -0.71 15.84
CA LEU A 63 0.89 -1.49 15.40
C LEU A 63 0.69 -2.97 15.76
N LYS A 64 1.06 -3.87 14.85
CA LYS A 64 0.88 -5.33 14.99
C LYS A 64 2.18 -6.08 15.27
N VAL A 65 3.31 -5.44 15.03
CA VAL A 65 4.65 -5.99 15.21
C VAL A 65 5.52 -5.00 15.99
N ASP A 66 6.53 -5.49 16.70
CA ASP A 66 7.50 -4.62 17.36
C ASP A 66 8.63 -4.29 16.38
N LEU A 67 8.74 -3.02 15.98
CA LEU A 67 9.73 -2.53 15.02
C LEU A 67 10.53 -1.39 15.62
N PRO A 68 11.83 -1.29 15.33
CA PRO A 68 12.69 -0.26 15.91
C PRO A 68 12.33 1.16 15.48
N ARG A 69 11.67 1.34 14.32
CA ARG A 69 11.23 2.65 13.79
C ARG A 69 9.89 2.52 13.05
N PRO A 70 8.75 2.51 13.77
CA PRO A 70 7.44 2.30 13.15
C PRO A 70 6.75 3.59 12.68
N ASP A 71 7.41 4.75 12.81
CA ASP A 71 6.77 6.07 12.68
C ASP A 71 6.09 6.28 11.33
N ASP A 72 6.71 5.85 10.23
CA ASP A 72 6.16 6.01 8.88
C ASP A 72 4.93 5.13 8.66
N PHE A 73 4.97 3.87 9.13
CA PHE A 73 3.80 2.98 9.08
C PHE A 73 2.64 3.53 9.92
N ILE A 74 2.93 4.08 11.10
CA ILE A 74 1.95 4.72 11.97
C ILE A 74 1.35 5.95 11.27
N ALA A 75 2.18 6.80 10.66
CA ALA A 75 1.73 8.01 9.98
C ALA A 75 0.75 7.71 8.84
N ILE A 76 1.00 6.63 8.08
CA ILE A 76 0.11 6.18 7.01
C ILE A 76 -1.18 5.58 7.59
N SER A 77 -1.10 4.73 8.62
CA SER A 77 -2.30 4.16 9.24
C SER A 77 -3.21 5.20 9.89
N LYS A 78 -2.66 6.24 10.52
CA LYS A 78 -3.44 7.34 11.09
C LYS A 78 -4.29 8.10 10.05
N ARG A 79 -3.98 7.94 8.76
CA ARG A 79 -4.71 8.51 7.61
C ARG A 79 -5.75 7.56 7.02
N GLY A 80 -5.89 6.37 7.61
CA GLY A 80 -6.97 5.42 7.33
C GLY A 80 -6.63 4.30 6.38
N PHE A 81 -5.34 3.94 6.29
CA PHE A 81 -4.83 2.84 5.48
C PHE A 81 -4.37 1.68 6.35
N PHE A 82 -4.69 0.46 5.93
CA PHE A 82 -3.92 -0.70 6.37
C PHE A 82 -2.50 -0.59 5.81
N VAL A 83 -1.50 -1.01 6.56
CA VAL A 83 -0.10 -0.89 6.14
C VAL A 83 0.56 -2.24 6.21
N TYR A 84 1.04 -2.69 5.05
CA TYR A 84 1.77 -3.93 4.90
C TYR A 84 3.20 -3.62 4.48
N ASP A 85 4.14 -4.43 4.95
CA ASP A 85 5.55 -4.38 4.58
C ASP A 85 5.97 -5.72 3.99
N TRP A 86 6.94 -5.69 3.09
CA TRP A 86 7.43 -6.91 2.45
C TRP A 86 8.28 -7.72 3.42
N ASP A 87 7.98 -9.01 3.55
CA ASP A 87 8.80 -9.96 4.31
C ASP A 87 9.49 -10.93 3.36
N ASP A 88 10.81 -10.83 3.24
CA ASP A 88 11.63 -11.70 2.41
C ASP A 88 11.59 -13.17 2.83
N ASN A 89 11.35 -13.48 4.10
CA ASN A 89 11.29 -14.86 4.55
C ASN A 89 9.96 -15.51 4.14
N GLU A 90 8.88 -14.74 4.21
CA GLU A 90 7.54 -15.22 3.87
C GLU A 90 7.20 -15.05 2.39
N GLN A 91 7.95 -14.21 1.66
CA GLN A 91 7.70 -13.84 0.28
C GLN A 91 6.28 -13.28 0.09
N GLN A 92 5.83 -12.49 1.07
CA GLN A 92 4.51 -11.88 1.12
C GLN A 92 4.56 -10.52 1.82
N TYR A 93 3.56 -9.69 1.53
CA TYR A 93 3.32 -8.48 2.29
C TYR A 93 2.62 -8.82 3.61
N VAL A 94 3.24 -8.48 4.74
CA VAL A 94 2.77 -8.78 6.10
C VAL A 94 2.22 -7.53 6.75
N LEU A 95 1.10 -7.65 7.46
CA LEU A 95 0.41 -6.52 8.10
C LEU A 95 1.24 -5.98 9.27
N ILE A 96 1.63 -4.71 9.16
CA ILE A 96 2.42 -4.00 10.17
C ILE A 96 1.55 -3.12 11.05
N SER A 97 0.60 -2.42 10.45
CA SER A 97 -0.23 -1.46 11.16
C SER A 97 -1.66 -1.40 10.59
N THR A 98 -2.62 -1.25 11.50
CA THR A 98 -4.04 -1.09 11.14
C THR A 98 -4.56 0.28 11.57
N PRO A 99 -5.43 0.91 10.76
CA PRO A 99 -6.07 2.16 11.12
C PRO A 99 -7.22 1.93 12.11
N THR A 100 -7.50 2.88 13.01
CA THR A 100 -8.76 2.85 13.80
C THR A 100 -9.93 3.48 13.06
N TYR A 101 -9.66 4.23 11.99
CA TYR A 101 -10.65 4.88 11.14
C TYR A 101 -10.34 4.56 9.68
N LEU A 102 -11.31 4.03 8.93
CA LEU A 102 -11.09 3.70 7.52
C LEU A 102 -11.33 4.91 6.63
N LYS A 103 -10.37 5.23 5.76
CA LYS A 103 -10.58 6.25 4.74
C LYS A 103 -11.57 5.71 3.71
N ASN A 104 -12.65 6.45 3.50
CA ASN A 104 -13.64 6.08 2.51
C ASN A 104 -13.11 6.42 1.09
N TYR A 105 -13.07 5.41 0.22
CA TYR A 105 -12.73 5.56 -1.19
C TYR A 105 -13.59 6.65 -1.89
N ALA A 106 -14.85 6.82 -1.48
CA ALA A 106 -15.74 7.84 -2.02
C ALA A 106 -15.27 9.28 -1.76
N ASP A 107 -14.41 9.51 -0.77
CA ASP A 107 -13.92 10.84 -0.40
C ASP A 107 -12.62 11.21 -1.13
N LEU A 108 -12.08 10.32 -1.96
CA LEU A 108 -10.84 10.56 -2.69
C LEU A 108 -11.05 11.48 -3.89
N ALA A 109 -9.98 12.23 -4.23
CA ALA A 109 -9.90 12.97 -5.48
C ALA A 109 -10.06 12.03 -6.69
N GLN A 110 -10.67 12.53 -7.78
CA GLN A 110 -11.05 11.71 -8.92
C GLN A 110 -9.85 11.03 -9.60
N SER A 111 -8.70 11.70 -9.70
CA SER A 111 -7.47 11.13 -10.25
C SER A 111 -7.00 9.91 -9.46
N LEU A 112 -7.07 10.00 -8.12
CA LEU A 112 -6.67 8.93 -7.23
C LEU A 112 -7.66 7.76 -7.25
N LYS A 113 -8.95 8.06 -7.36
CA LYS A 113 -10.00 7.05 -7.60
C LYS A 113 -9.70 6.23 -8.85
N THR A 114 -9.47 6.91 -9.98
CA THR A 114 -9.16 6.24 -11.25
C THR A 114 -7.89 5.40 -11.14
N TYR A 115 -6.86 5.89 -10.43
CA TYR A 115 -5.64 5.14 -10.19
C TYR A 115 -5.90 3.87 -9.35
N ILE A 116 -6.54 4.00 -8.19
CA ILE A 116 -6.82 2.88 -7.28
C ILE A 116 -7.77 1.83 -7.89
N GLN A 117 -8.68 2.24 -8.78
CA GLN A 117 -9.56 1.32 -9.50
C GLN A 117 -8.80 0.32 -10.39
N THR A 118 -7.54 0.60 -10.71
CA THR A 118 -6.68 -0.33 -11.45
C THR A 118 -5.91 -1.29 -10.53
N LEU A 119 -5.96 -1.08 -9.21
CA LEU A 119 -5.18 -1.78 -8.19
C LEU A 119 -6.11 -2.42 -7.16
N LEU A 120 -6.94 -3.34 -7.63
CA LEU A 120 -7.93 -4.05 -6.81
C LEU A 120 -7.39 -5.40 -6.35
N LEU A 121 -7.46 -5.66 -5.05
CA LEU A 121 -7.15 -6.94 -4.41
C LEU A 121 -8.43 -7.64 -3.97
N ASN A 122 -9.22 -8.09 -4.94
CA ASN A 122 -10.56 -8.66 -4.72
C ASN A 122 -10.54 -9.99 -3.96
N SER A 123 -9.40 -10.68 -3.89
CA SER A 123 -9.27 -11.92 -3.12
C SER A 123 -9.13 -11.68 -1.60
N TYR A 124 -9.09 -10.43 -1.15
CA TYR A 124 -8.75 -10.07 0.22
C TYR A 124 -9.80 -9.20 0.90
N ASP A 125 -9.85 -9.31 2.23
CA ASP A 125 -10.49 -8.38 3.16
C ASP A 125 -9.37 -7.94 4.11
N PHE A 126 -8.91 -6.70 3.98
CA PHE A 126 -7.75 -6.22 4.73
C PHE A 126 -7.98 -6.22 6.25
N SER A 127 -9.23 -6.14 6.70
CA SER A 127 -9.55 -6.22 8.13
C SER A 127 -9.34 -7.62 8.72
N LYS A 128 -9.23 -8.65 7.86
CA LYS A 128 -9.08 -10.07 8.24
C LYS A 128 -7.80 -10.70 7.71
N SER A 129 -7.00 -9.95 6.95
CA SER A 129 -5.83 -10.47 6.24
C SER A 129 -4.56 -9.94 6.87
N ASN A 130 -3.79 -10.81 7.53
CA ASN A 130 -2.48 -10.41 8.06
C ASN A 130 -1.36 -10.56 7.03
N LYS A 131 -1.65 -11.20 5.89
CA LYS A 131 -0.68 -11.47 4.83
C LYS A 131 -1.35 -11.35 3.47
N ILE A 132 -0.66 -10.75 2.52
CA ILE A 132 -1.13 -10.51 1.16
C ILE A 132 -0.11 -11.06 0.18
N ASN A 133 -0.56 -12.03 -0.61
CA ASN A 133 0.11 -12.42 -1.85
C ASN A 133 -0.54 -11.65 -3.01
N VAL A 134 0.17 -10.63 -3.48
CA VAL A 134 -0.33 -9.69 -4.51
C VAL A 134 -0.47 -10.34 -5.89
N TYR A 135 0.26 -11.43 -6.17
CA TYR A 135 0.16 -12.17 -7.43
C TYR A 135 -1.20 -12.86 -7.63
N LYS A 136 -2.03 -12.97 -6.59
CA LYS A 136 -3.37 -13.56 -6.73
C LYS A 136 -4.30 -12.71 -7.61
N ASP A 137 -4.16 -11.38 -7.52
CA ASP A 137 -5.07 -10.44 -8.17
C ASP A 137 -4.36 -9.53 -9.18
N LEU A 138 -3.04 -9.37 -9.06
CA LEU A 138 -2.26 -8.42 -9.87
C LEU A 138 -1.10 -9.10 -10.60
N ILE A 139 -0.75 -8.55 -11.76
CA ILE A 139 0.48 -8.88 -12.47
C ILE A 139 1.57 -7.93 -11.97
N CYS A 140 2.61 -8.50 -11.35
CA CYS A 140 3.69 -7.74 -10.72
C CYS A 140 5.04 -7.99 -11.40
N THR A 141 5.93 -7.01 -11.26
CA THR A 141 7.36 -7.09 -11.58
C THR A 141 8.14 -7.07 -10.27
N ILE A 142 9.23 -7.82 -10.23
CA ILE A 142 10.28 -7.77 -9.21
C ILE A 142 11.63 -7.63 -9.95
N ALA A 143 12.68 -7.15 -9.29
CA ALA A 143 14.03 -7.13 -9.86
C ALA A 143 14.46 -8.56 -10.28
N ASP A 144 15.25 -8.65 -11.35
CA ASP A 144 15.75 -9.92 -11.91
C ASP A 144 16.81 -10.58 -11.02
#